data_AF-A0AAD0T6B3-F1
#
_entry.id   AF-A0AAD0T6B3-F1
#
_cell.length_a   1.000
_cell.length_b   1.000
_cell.length_c   1.000
_cell.angle_alpha   90.00
_cell.angle_beta   90.00
_cell.angle_gamma   90.00
#
_symmetry.space_group_name_H-M   'P 1'
#
loop_
_entity.id
_entity.type
_entity.pdbx_description
1 polymer ?
#
loop_
_entity_poly.entity_id
_entity_poly.type
_entity_poly.pdbx_seq_one_letter_code
_entity_poly.pdbx_strand_id
1 'polypeptide(L)'
;MKIISLFLILSQFQIYALLCSKDYLPVCANGVTYTNACMAESSGATDIKNGACEVVEKKKNKPSHVSPPKPSTCVCPMIWKPVCGVDGKTYGSSCNARCKGVPIKHQGACDKIESH
;
A
#
# COMPACT_ATOMS: atom_id res chain seq x y z
N MET A 1 13.05 0.69 -52.34
CA MET A 1 12.15 0.62 -51.17
C MET A 1 11.98 -0.85 -50.82
N LYS A 2 12.66 -1.34 -49.78
CA LYS A 2 12.72 -2.78 -49.47
C LYS A 2 11.37 -3.20 -48.89
N ILE A 3 10.64 -3.98 -49.67
CA ILE A 3 9.42 -4.70 -49.28
C ILE A 3 9.89 -5.85 -48.38
N ILE A 4 10.28 -5.54 -47.14
CA ILE A 4 10.66 -6.54 -46.15
C ILE A 4 9.33 -7.15 -45.70
N SER A 5 9.12 -8.43 -46.04
CA SER A 5 7.89 -9.17 -45.74
C SER A 5 7.42 -8.92 -44.30
N LEU A 6 6.13 -8.69 -44.08
CA LEU A 6 5.55 -8.49 -42.73
C LEU A 6 5.90 -9.67 -41.79
N PHE A 7 6.08 -10.88 -42.36
CA PHE A 7 6.58 -12.06 -41.64
C PHE A 7 8.03 -11.92 -41.15
N LEU A 8 8.88 -11.20 -41.88
CA LEU A 8 10.26 -10.90 -41.48
C LEU A 8 10.31 -9.80 -40.42
N ILE A 9 9.34 -8.87 -40.39
CA ILE A 9 9.26 -7.83 -39.35
C ILE A 9 8.80 -8.46 -38.01
N LEU A 10 7.80 -9.35 -38.08
CA LEU A 10 7.32 -10.10 -36.91
C LEU A 10 8.36 -11.10 -36.39
N SER A 11 9.18 -11.70 -37.27
CA SER A 11 10.27 -12.59 -36.84
C SER A 11 11.41 -11.83 -36.18
N GLN A 12 11.76 -10.63 -36.64
CA GLN A 12 12.75 -9.77 -35.98
C GLN A 12 12.29 -9.37 -34.57
N PHE A 13 11.01 -9.00 -34.41
CA PHE A 13 10.43 -8.64 -33.11
C PHE A 13 10.49 -9.80 -32.10
N GLN A 14 10.25 -11.04 -32.54
CA GLN A 14 10.36 -12.22 -31.66
C GLN A 14 11.81 -12.67 -31.42
N ILE A 15 12.72 -12.45 -32.37
CA ILE A 15 14.15 -12.74 -32.21
C ILE A 15 14.77 -11.86 -31.12
N TYR A 16 14.39 -10.57 -31.03
CA TYR A 16 14.92 -9.67 -30.00
C TYR A 16 14.54 -10.08 -28.56
N ALA A 17 13.34 -10.66 -28.36
CA ALA A 17 12.93 -11.18 -27.05
C ALA A 17 13.69 -12.47 -26.62
N LEU A 18 14.35 -13.16 -27.56
CA LEU A 18 15.17 -14.35 -27.30
C LEU A 18 16.60 -14.04 -26.86
N LEU A 19 17.08 -12.82 -27.09
CA LEU A 19 18.43 -12.38 -26.68
C LEU A 19 18.49 -11.88 -25.24
N CYS A 20 17.35 -11.65 -24.61
CA CYS A 20 17.28 -11.24 -23.22
C CYS A 20 17.41 -12.45 -22.29
N SER A 21 18.27 -12.33 -21.27
CA SER A 21 18.29 -13.28 -20.17
C SER A 21 16.95 -13.26 -19.42
N LYS A 22 16.64 -14.36 -18.74
CA LYS A 22 15.40 -14.52 -17.95
C LYS A 22 15.56 -14.05 -16.50
N ASP A 23 16.58 -13.23 -16.25
CA ASP A 23 16.82 -12.67 -14.93
C ASP A 23 15.74 -11.64 -14.58
N TYR A 24 15.29 -11.68 -13.33
CA TYR A 24 14.33 -10.74 -12.78
C TYR A 24 15.09 -9.59 -12.09
N LEU A 25 15.31 -8.51 -12.83
CA LEU A 25 15.93 -7.26 -12.40
C LEU A 25 15.03 -6.12 -12.86
N PRO A 26 13.90 -5.89 -12.17
CA PRO A 26 12.80 -5.13 -12.73
C PRO A 26 13.17 -3.68 -12.99
N VAL A 27 12.63 -3.13 -14.06
CA VAL A 27 12.72 -1.70 -14.40
C VAL A 27 11.34 -1.13 -14.69
N CYS A 28 11.17 0.16 -14.44
CA CYS A 28 9.98 0.92 -14.76
C CYS A 28 10.28 1.80 -15.97
N ALA A 29 9.53 1.63 -17.05
CA ALA A 29 9.68 2.43 -18.25
C ALA A 29 8.28 2.81 -18.79
N ASN A 30 8.05 4.08 -19.08
CA ASN A 30 6.73 4.61 -19.48
C ASN A 30 5.55 4.17 -18.57
N GLY A 31 5.80 3.93 -17.28
CA GLY A 31 4.78 3.45 -16.32
C GLY A 31 4.45 1.95 -16.42
N VAL A 32 5.20 1.18 -17.21
CA VAL A 32 5.12 -0.28 -17.31
C VAL A 32 6.33 -0.91 -16.64
N THR A 33 6.09 -1.91 -15.79
CA THR A 33 7.16 -2.72 -15.19
C THR A 33 7.61 -3.79 -16.17
N TYR A 34 8.88 -3.79 -16.52
CA TYR A 34 9.52 -4.84 -17.30
C TYR A 34 10.34 -5.74 -16.39
N THR A 35 10.38 -7.04 -16.71
CA THR A 35 11.16 -8.06 -16.00
C THR A 35 12.64 -7.70 -15.90
N ASN A 36 13.18 -7.05 -16.94
CA ASN A 36 14.52 -6.50 -16.96
C ASN A 36 14.67 -5.37 -18.01
N ALA A 37 15.80 -4.68 -17.96
CA ALA A 37 16.15 -3.59 -18.87
C ALA A 37 16.15 -4.03 -20.34
N CYS A 38 16.68 -5.22 -20.64
CA CYS A 38 16.70 -5.76 -22.01
C CYS A 38 15.30 -5.87 -22.60
N MET A 39 14.34 -6.38 -21.82
CA MET A 39 12.94 -6.44 -22.26
C MET A 39 12.33 -5.05 -22.45
N ALA A 40 12.63 -4.09 -21.57
CA ALA A 40 12.18 -2.71 -21.72
C ALA A 40 12.69 -2.09 -23.03
N GLU A 41 13.99 -2.18 -23.28
CA GLU A 41 14.65 -1.67 -24.49
C GLU A 41 14.12 -2.34 -25.76
N SER A 42 13.96 -3.68 -25.76
CA SER A 42 13.42 -4.44 -26.90
C SER A 42 11.99 -4.04 -27.27
N SER A 43 11.23 -3.53 -26.30
CA SER A 43 9.86 -3.04 -26.52
C SER A 43 9.80 -1.57 -26.97
N GLY A 44 10.95 -0.91 -27.08
CA GLY A 44 11.06 0.52 -27.41
C GLY A 44 10.70 1.44 -26.24
N ALA A 45 10.77 0.95 -25.00
CA ALA A 45 10.47 1.77 -23.84
C ALA A 45 11.57 2.81 -23.56
N THR A 46 11.17 3.94 -23.02
CA THR A 46 12.00 5.12 -22.70
C THR A 46 11.78 5.50 -21.23
N ASP A 47 12.56 6.46 -20.71
CA ASP A 47 12.49 6.86 -19.30
C ASP A 47 12.67 5.69 -18.32
N ILE A 48 13.59 4.78 -18.66
CA ILE A 48 13.86 3.55 -17.89
C ILE A 48 14.46 3.92 -16.54
N LYS A 49 13.83 3.46 -15.46
CA LYS A 49 14.28 3.59 -14.08
C LYS A 49 14.43 2.21 -13.45
N ASN A 50 15.42 2.07 -12.57
CA ASN A 50 15.61 0.83 -11.83
C ASN A 50 14.45 0.58 -10.87
N GLY A 51 14.05 -0.68 -10.73
CA GLY A 51 12.93 -1.12 -9.91
C GLY A 51 11.62 -1.20 -10.68
N ALA A 52 10.68 -2.01 -10.17
CA ALA A 52 9.32 -2.03 -10.69
C ALA A 52 8.67 -0.65 -10.56
N CYS A 53 7.72 -0.33 -11.43
CA CYS A 53 6.95 0.90 -11.26
C CYS A 53 6.30 0.90 -9.88
N GLU A 54 6.39 2.04 -9.21
CA GLU A 54 5.59 2.29 -8.04
C GLU A 54 4.13 2.18 -8.48
N VAL A 55 3.50 1.06 -8.14
CA VAL A 55 2.06 1.07 -8.02
C VAL A 55 1.80 2.14 -6.99
N VAL A 56 1.22 3.25 -7.42
CA VAL A 56 0.47 4.10 -6.51
C VAL A 56 -0.74 3.24 -6.14
N GLU A 57 -0.50 2.21 -5.32
CA GLU A 57 -1.43 1.77 -4.32
C GLU A 57 -1.79 3.08 -3.67
N LYS A 58 -2.96 3.63 -4.05
CA LYS A 58 -3.61 4.66 -3.26
C LYS A 58 -3.62 4.02 -1.90
N LYS A 59 -2.65 4.36 -1.04
CA LYS A 59 -2.62 3.91 0.35
C LYS A 59 -3.98 4.35 0.80
N LYS A 60 -4.98 3.44 0.83
CA LYS A 60 -6.38 3.79 1.03
C LYS A 60 -6.32 4.71 2.20
N ASN A 61 -6.52 6.01 2.00
CA ASN A 61 -5.99 7.03 2.89
C ASN A 61 -6.47 6.62 4.27
N LYS A 62 -5.63 5.94 5.05
CA LYS A 62 -6.08 5.35 6.29
C LYS A 62 -6.08 6.60 7.12
N PRO A 63 -7.25 7.18 7.42
CA PRO A 63 -7.21 8.42 8.13
C PRO A 63 -6.61 8.03 9.47
N SER A 64 -5.39 8.49 9.72
CA SER A 64 -4.59 8.02 10.85
C SER A 64 -5.25 8.36 12.19
N HIS A 65 -6.35 9.12 12.18
CA HIS A 65 -7.14 9.53 13.33
C HIS A 65 -8.66 9.51 13.11
N VAL A 66 -9.20 8.75 12.16
CA VAL A 66 -10.68 8.55 12.14
C VAL A 66 -11.02 7.50 13.17
N SER A 67 -11.35 7.97 14.37
CA SER A 67 -12.05 7.15 15.37
C SER A 67 -13.29 6.56 14.69
N PRO A 68 -13.52 5.24 14.75
CA PRO A 68 -14.68 4.67 14.08
C PRO A 68 -15.96 5.28 14.66
N PRO A 69 -17.00 5.49 13.83
CA PRO A 69 -18.12 6.37 14.12
C PRO A 69 -18.78 6.03 15.45
N LYS A 70 -19.27 7.05 16.17
CA LYS A 70 -20.01 6.88 17.42
C LYS A 70 -21.20 5.92 17.17
N PRO A 71 -21.35 4.83 17.95
CA PRO A 71 -22.51 3.95 17.82
C PRO A 71 -23.81 4.73 18.03
N SER A 72 -24.85 4.47 17.22
CA SER A 72 -26.19 5.06 17.39
C SER A 72 -26.88 4.58 18.66
N THR A 73 -26.54 3.37 19.12
CA THR A 73 -26.94 2.81 20.41
C THR A 73 -25.70 2.31 21.16
N CYS A 74 -25.62 2.64 22.45
CA CYS A 74 -24.47 2.32 23.26
C CYS A 74 -24.58 0.96 23.94
N VAL A 75 -24.59 -0.08 23.12
CA VAL A 75 -24.55 -1.47 23.56
C VAL A 75 -23.11 -1.97 23.41
N CYS A 76 -22.41 -2.11 24.52
CA CYS A 76 -21.04 -2.63 24.56
C CYS A 76 -21.01 -3.96 25.30
N PRO A 77 -20.29 -4.97 24.77
CA PRO A 77 -20.08 -6.21 25.51
C PRO A 77 -19.25 -5.93 26.78
N MET A 78 -19.48 -6.69 27.84
CA MET A 78 -18.71 -6.61 29.09
C MET A 78 -17.36 -7.32 28.96
N ILE A 79 -16.57 -6.93 27.96
CA ILE A 79 -15.22 -7.46 27.72
C ILE A 79 -14.21 -6.43 28.21
N TRP A 80 -13.32 -6.85 29.11
CA TRP A 80 -12.23 -6.01 29.59
C TRP A 80 -11.05 -6.02 28.60
N LYS A 81 -10.95 -4.94 27.81
CA LYS A 81 -9.85 -4.66 26.87
C LYS A 81 -9.52 -3.17 26.95
N PRO A 82 -8.83 -2.72 28.00
CA PRO A 82 -8.76 -1.31 28.35
C PRO A 82 -8.05 -0.48 27.28
N VAL A 83 -8.51 0.76 27.14
CA VAL A 83 -7.90 1.78 26.26
C VAL A 83 -7.78 3.10 27.00
N CYS A 84 -6.74 3.88 26.67
CA CYS A 84 -6.54 5.21 27.22
C CYS A 84 -7.16 6.24 26.27
N GLY A 85 -8.09 7.04 26.76
CA GLY A 85 -8.66 8.16 26.02
C GLY A 85 -7.69 9.33 25.91
N VAL A 86 -7.91 10.20 24.93
CA VAL A 86 -7.18 11.49 24.84
C VAL A 86 -7.44 12.41 26.02
N ASP A 87 -8.53 12.17 26.76
CA ASP A 87 -8.88 12.85 28.00
C ASP A 87 -8.13 12.29 29.23
N GLY A 88 -7.21 11.35 29.03
CA GLY A 88 -6.43 10.73 30.10
C GLY A 88 -7.20 9.73 30.95
N LYS A 89 -8.40 9.31 30.53
CA LYS A 89 -9.20 8.32 31.26
C LYS A 89 -9.07 6.92 30.65
N THR A 90 -9.03 5.91 31.51
CA THR A 90 -9.10 4.51 31.10
C THR A 90 -10.54 4.09 30.86
N TYR A 91 -10.81 3.52 29.69
CA TYR A 91 -12.10 2.94 29.32
C TYR A 91 -11.97 1.42 29.26
N GLY A 92 -12.96 0.69 29.77
CA GLY A 92 -12.92 -0.78 29.82
C GLY A 92 -12.85 -1.46 28.45
N SER A 93 -13.30 -0.79 27.39
CA SER A 93 -13.10 -1.20 26.00
C SER A 93 -13.11 -0.02 25.04
N SER A 94 -12.64 -0.23 23.81
CA SER A 94 -12.78 0.73 22.71
C SER A 94 -14.24 1.07 22.40
N CYS A 95 -15.18 0.15 22.65
CA CYS A 95 -16.62 0.43 22.52
C CYS A 95 -17.05 1.49 23.55
N ASN A 96 -16.65 1.35 24.81
CA ASN A 96 -17.01 2.29 25.86
C ASN A 96 -16.44 3.70 25.59
N ALA A 97 -15.21 3.80 25.10
CA ALA A 97 -14.59 5.07 24.70
C ALA A 97 -15.38 5.75 23.57
N ARG A 98 -15.68 5.00 22.49
CA ARG A 98 -16.46 5.51 21.34
C ARG A 98 -17.88 5.91 21.71
N CYS A 99 -18.51 5.15 22.60
CA CYS A 99 -19.84 5.48 23.12
C CYS A 99 -19.88 6.83 23.83
N LYS A 100 -18.82 7.14 24.56
CA LYS A 100 -18.62 8.45 25.21
C LYS A 100 -18.07 9.50 24.25
N GLY A 101 -17.86 9.17 22.97
CA GLY A 101 -17.33 10.09 21.97
C GLY A 101 -15.87 10.47 22.20
N VAL A 102 -15.11 9.67 22.96
CA VAL A 102 -13.73 9.97 23.31
C VAL A 102 -12.77 9.24 22.36
N PRO A 103 -11.93 9.98 21.61
CA PRO A 103 -10.87 9.38 20.80
C PRO A 103 -9.89 8.59 21.67
N ILE A 104 -9.39 7.49 21.14
CA ILE A 104 -8.42 6.64 21.83
C ILE A 104 -7.01 7.17 21.58
N LYS A 105 -6.27 7.44 22.65
CA LYS A 105 -4.85 7.84 22.62
C LYS A 105 -3.94 6.63 22.36
N HIS A 106 -4.09 5.57 23.15
CA HIS A 106 -3.36 4.31 22.98
C HIS A 106 -4.14 3.11 23.55
N GLN A 107 -3.71 1.90 23.18
CA GLN A 107 -4.20 0.65 23.78
C GLN A 107 -3.66 0.49 25.21
N GLY A 108 -4.39 -0.23 26.05
CA GLY A 108 -4.07 -0.37 27.47
C GLY A 108 -4.67 0.75 28.33
N ALA A 109 -4.59 0.60 29.65
CA ALA A 109 -5.00 1.65 30.58
C ALA A 109 -4.09 2.87 30.47
N CYS A 110 -4.58 4.06 30.83
CA CYS A 110 -3.72 5.22 30.99
C CYS A 110 -2.74 5.00 32.16
N ASP A 111 -1.54 5.56 32.02
CA ASP A 111 -0.57 5.60 33.11
C ASP A 111 -1.19 6.34 34.31
N LYS A 112 -1.18 5.71 35.48
CA LYS A 112 -1.42 6.46 36.72
C LYS A 112 -0.18 7.33 36.89
N ILE A 113 -0.34 8.65 36.80
CA ILE A 113 0.68 9.54 37.33
C ILE A 113 0.65 9.30 38.84
N GLU A 114 1.46 8.36 39.32
CA GLU A 114 1.81 8.31 40.74
C GLU A 114 2.69 9.53 40.98
N SER A 115 2.05 10.64 41.37
CA SER A 115 2.72 11.70 42.09
C SER A 115 3.06 11.15 43.48
N HIS A 116 4.27 10.59 43.59
CA HIS A 116 4.92 10.43 44.89
C HIS A 116 5.15 11.80 45.53
#